data_AF-A0A6G1H560-F1
#
_entry.id   AF-A0A6G1H560-F1
#
_cell.length_a   1.000
_cell.length_b   1.000
_cell.length_c   1.000
_cell.angle_alpha   90.00
_cell.angle_beta   90.00
_cell.angle_gamma   90.00
#
_symmetry.space_group_name_H-M   'P 1'
#
loop_
_entity.id
_entity.type
_entity.pdbx_description
1 polymer ?
#
loop_
_entity_poly.entity_id
_entity_poly.type
_entity_poly.pdbx_seq_one_letter_code
_entity_poly.pdbx_strand_id
1 'polypeptide(L)'
;EQLQQGIDALDEAAARSVLFQLAQHNVPIANFIYDHYAKVCHEEAARNMDFDHHSKDVWHQLNTRYSSMSGSKQYEQAGEVFRDIISTLETIVSSVAPHSSFSTKRSALATVRKIGKGILLSHGCIPHEVLKDFQYESSFEDSVAKIISYMTEAERVKMSEADDGEFPAKLRELVALSEGHEIFVGLAKSLAILMGESDGQV
;
A
#
# COMPACT_ATOMS: atom_id res chain seq x y z
N GLU A 1 8.91 -43.27 -4.85
CA GLU A 1 7.56 -43.27 -5.43
C GLU A 1 6.49 -42.98 -4.37
N GLN A 2 6.34 -43.81 -3.33
CA GLN A 2 5.36 -43.56 -2.24
C GLN A 2 5.60 -42.26 -1.45
N LEU A 3 6.87 -41.89 -1.18
CA LEU A 3 7.18 -40.62 -0.50
C LEU A 3 6.78 -39.39 -1.33
N GLN A 4 7.03 -39.42 -2.64
CA GLN A 4 6.68 -38.33 -3.55
C GLN A 4 5.16 -38.17 -3.63
N GLN A 5 4.42 -39.28 -3.79
CA GLN A 5 2.96 -39.27 -3.77
C GLN A 5 2.39 -38.75 -2.45
N GLY A 6 3.04 -39.08 -1.32
CA GLY A 6 2.67 -38.55 -0.01
C GLY A 6 2.89 -37.04 0.11
N ILE A 7 3.98 -36.51 -0.47
CA ILE A 7 4.25 -35.06 -0.54
C ILE A 7 3.24 -34.35 -1.44
N ASP A 8 2.98 -34.90 -2.63
CA ASP A 8 2.06 -34.30 -3.62
C ASP A 8 0.60 -34.26 -3.13
N ALA A 9 0.25 -35.10 -2.15
CA ALA A 9 -1.07 -35.12 -1.52
C ALA A 9 -1.24 -34.11 -0.38
N LEU A 10 -0.17 -33.42 0.05
CA LEU A 10 -0.25 -32.39 1.09
C LEU A 10 -0.83 -31.10 0.52
N ASP A 11 -1.76 -30.49 1.25
CA ASP A 11 -2.12 -29.10 1.01
C ASP A 11 -1.03 -28.15 1.54
N GLU A 12 -1.14 -26.86 1.20
CA GLU A 12 -0.14 -25.86 1.55
C GLU A 12 0.06 -25.73 3.08
N ALA A 13 -1.02 -25.83 3.85
CA ALA A 13 -0.98 -25.69 5.30
C ALA A 13 -0.25 -26.89 5.94
N ALA A 14 -0.58 -28.10 5.51
CA ALA A 14 0.05 -29.33 5.96
C ALA A 14 1.54 -29.36 5.56
N ALA A 15 1.86 -28.95 4.33
CA ALA A 15 3.25 -28.87 3.86
C ALA A 15 4.08 -27.88 4.70
N ARG A 16 3.56 -26.69 4.99
CA ARG A 16 4.22 -25.69 5.86
C ARG A 16 4.42 -26.22 7.28
N SER A 17 3.42 -26.89 7.85
CA SER A 17 3.51 -27.47 9.19
C SER A 17 4.60 -28.54 9.28
N VAL A 18 4.65 -29.46 8.30
CA VAL A 18 5.67 -30.51 8.26
C VAL A 18 7.07 -29.91 8.10
N LEU A 19 7.24 -28.94 7.18
CA LEU A 19 8.52 -28.25 6.99
C LEU A 19 8.99 -27.55 8.26
N PHE A 20 8.07 -26.86 8.96
CA PHE A 20 8.40 -26.19 10.22
C PHE A 20 8.84 -27.18 11.30
N GLN A 21 8.10 -28.28 11.49
CA GLN A 21 8.47 -29.33 12.44
C GLN A 21 9.82 -29.96 12.10
N LEU A 22 10.07 -30.25 10.82
CA LEU A 22 11.37 -30.78 10.37
C LEU A 22 12.51 -29.81 10.66
N ALA A 23 12.31 -28.52 10.38
CA ALA A 23 13.31 -27.47 10.66
C ALA A 23 13.61 -27.36 12.17
N GLN A 24 12.61 -27.51 13.04
CA GLN A 24 12.81 -27.47 14.50
C GLN A 24 13.71 -28.59 15.02
N HIS A 25 13.75 -29.73 14.34
CA HIS A 25 14.50 -30.91 14.78
C HIS A 25 15.72 -31.24 13.91
N ASN A 26 15.93 -30.51 12.80
CA ASN A 26 17.00 -30.76 11.84
C ASN A 26 17.69 -29.45 11.43
N VAL A 27 18.88 -29.22 12.00
CA VAL A 27 19.68 -28.01 11.78
C VAL A 27 20.01 -27.77 10.29
N PRO A 28 20.44 -28.78 9.50
CA PRO A 28 20.60 -28.60 8.05
C PRO A 28 19.35 -28.10 7.32
N ILE A 29 18.16 -28.62 7.66
CA ILE A 29 16.90 -28.17 7.04
C ILE A 29 16.59 -26.73 7.47
N ALA A 30 16.77 -26.40 8.75
CA ALA A 30 16.60 -25.02 9.23
C ALA A 30 17.53 -24.05 8.49
N ASN A 31 18.81 -24.38 8.36
CA ASN A 31 19.78 -23.56 7.64
C ASN A 31 19.39 -23.40 6.17
N PHE A 32 18.95 -24.46 5.49
CA PHE A 32 18.48 -24.38 4.11
C PHE A 32 17.30 -23.40 3.96
N ILE A 33 16.34 -23.45 4.88
CA ILE A 33 15.20 -22.52 4.89
C ILE A 33 15.66 -21.09 5.14
N TYR A 34 16.56 -20.87 6.11
CA TYR A 34 17.10 -19.53 6.40
C TYR A 34 17.90 -18.96 5.22
N ASP A 35 18.75 -19.76 4.59
CA ASP A 35 19.53 -19.34 3.42
C ASP A 35 18.62 -19.00 2.24
N HIS A 36 17.58 -19.81 2.01
CA HIS A 36 16.60 -19.53 0.97
C HIS A 36 15.80 -18.26 1.26
N TYR A 37 15.36 -18.07 2.51
CA TYR A 37 14.67 -16.86 2.93
C TYR A 37 15.56 -15.61 2.80
N ALA A 38 16.83 -15.69 3.22
CA ALA A 38 17.79 -14.61 3.08
C ALA A 38 18.02 -14.24 1.61
N LYS A 39 18.09 -15.25 0.72
CA LYS A 39 18.17 -15.04 -0.73
C LYS A 39 16.95 -14.29 -1.27
N VAL A 40 15.74 -14.72 -0.92
CA VAL A 40 14.49 -14.04 -1.33
C VAL A 40 14.49 -12.59 -0.83
N CYS A 41 14.83 -12.35 0.44
CA CYS A 41 14.94 -11.00 0.99
C CYS A 41 15.96 -10.14 0.24
N HIS A 42 17.10 -10.72 -0.15
CA HIS A 42 18.13 -10.01 -0.90
C HIS A 42 17.66 -9.64 -2.32
N GLU A 43 17.02 -10.57 -3.02
CA GLU A 43 16.48 -10.35 -4.37
C GLU A 43 15.41 -9.24 -4.36
N GLU A 44 14.52 -9.28 -3.38
CA GLU A 44 13.47 -8.28 -3.18
C GLU A 44 14.01 -6.91 -2.75
N ALA A 45 15.04 -6.88 -1.90
CA ALA A 45 15.74 -5.64 -1.54
C ALA A 45 16.50 -5.01 -2.73
N ALA A 46 16.91 -5.83 -3.71
CA ALA A 46 17.56 -5.35 -4.93
C ALA A 46 16.56 -4.82 -5.98
N ARG A 47 15.29 -5.23 -5.89
CA ARG A 47 14.23 -4.79 -6.80
C ARG A 47 13.76 -3.38 -6.44
N ASN A 48 13.83 -2.48 -7.42
CA ASN A 48 13.27 -1.14 -7.34
C ASN A 48 12.01 -1.07 -8.21
N MET A 49 10.86 -0.99 -7.57
CA MET A 49 9.57 -0.81 -8.24
C MET A 49 9.17 0.65 -8.21
N ASP A 50 8.61 1.13 -9.32
CA ASP A 50 8.03 2.45 -9.42
C ASP A 50 6.52 2.37 -9.69
N PHE A 51 5.74 3.04 -8.85
CA PHE A 51 4.28 3.01 -8.85
C PHE A 51 3.66 4.29 -9.41
N ASP A 52 4.46 5.29 -9.83
CA ASP A 52 3.96 6.61 -10.21
C ASP A 52 2.85 6.58 -11.29
N HIS A 53 2.93 5.60 -12.21
CA HIS A 53 1.94 5.36 -13.25
C HIS A 53 0.51 5.17 -12.70
N HIS A 54 0.35 4.47 -11.56
CA HIS A 54 -0.96 4.30 -10.92
C HIS A 54 -1.61 5.63 -10.54
N SER A 55 -0.84 6.58 -10.03
CA SER A 55 -1.39 7.90 -9.67
C SER A 55 -1.86 8.69 -10.90
N LYS A 56 -1.17 8.55 -12.03
CA LYS A 56 -1.55 9.17 -13.31
C LYS A 56 -2.81 8.54 -13.88
N ASP A 57 -2.92 7.22 -13.79
CA ASP A 57 -4.10 6.49 -14.27
C ASP A 57 -5.34 6.84 -13.44
N VAL A 58 -5.22 6.86 -12.11
CA VAL A 58 -6.31 7.32 -11.23
C VAL A 58 -6.71 8.76 -11.54
N TRP A 59 -5.73 9.65 -11.71
CA TRP A 59 -6.00 11.03 -12.10
C TRP A 59 -6.75 11.12 -13.44
N HIS A 60 -6.36 10.30 -14.43
CA HIS A 60 -7.04 10.23 -15.72
C HIS A 60 -8.49 9.77 -15.56
N GLN A 61 -8.74 8.71 -14.78
CA GLN A 61 -10.08 8.19 -14.52
C GLN A 61 -11.00 9.22 -13.85
N LEU A 62 -10.49 9.92 -12.82
CA LEU A 62 -11.25 10.93 -12.08
C LEU A 62 -11.60 12.15 -12.94
N ASN A 63 -10.66 12.64 -13.76
CA ASN A 63 -10.78 13.98 -14.33
C ASN A 63 -11.09 14.00 -15.83
N THR A 64 -10.65 13.00 -16.60
CA THR A 64 -10.60 13.14 -18.07
C THR A 64 -11.20 11.96 -18.84
N ARG A 65 -11.09 10.72 -18.37
CA ARG A 65 -11.56 9.50 -19.06
C ARG A 65 -13.03 9.56 -19.48
N TYR A 66 -13.88 10.11 -18.63
CA TYR A 66 -15.33 10.15 -18.83
C TYR A 66 -15.87 11.59 -19.00
N SER A 67 -14.98 12.56 -19.22
CA SER A 67 -15.31 13.98 -19.31
C SER A 67 -16.29 14.33 -20.44
N SER A 68 -16.32 13.52 -21.51
CA SER A 68 -17.24 13.68 -22.64
C SER A 68 -18.63 13.06 -22.42
N MET A 69 -18.81 12.30 -21.34
CA MET A 69 -20.09 11.67 -21.01
C MET A 69 -21.04 12.65 -20.32
N SER A 70 -22.34 12.40 -20.43
CA SER A 70 -23.34 13.14 -19.65
C SER A 70 -23.23 12.83 -18.15
N GLY A 71 -23.70 13.74 -17.30
CA GLY A 71 -23.65 13.57 -15.84
C GLY A 71 -24.29 12.28 -15.33
N SER A 72 -25.42 11.85 -15.92
CA SER A 72 -26.07 10.56 -15.57
C SER A 72 -25.18 9.36 -15.89
N LYS A 73 -24.48 9.37 -17.03
CA LYS A 73 -23.55 8.29 -17.38
C LYS A 73 -22.28 8.35 -16.53
N GLN A 74 -21.80 9.55 -16.19
CA GLN A 74 -20.69 9.72 -15.25
C GLN A 74 -21.05 9.16 -13.86
N TYR A 75 -22.27 9.39 -13.39
CA TYR A 75 -22.78 8.83 -12.14
C TYR A 75 -22.75 7.29 -12.16
N GLU A 76 -23.25 6.67 -13.24
CA GLU A 76 -23.19 5.21 -13.43
C GLU A 76 -21.75 4.66 -13.42
N GLN A 77 -20.78 5.42 -13.93
CA GLN A 77 -19.37 5.01 -13.97
C GLN A 77 -18.63 5.27 -12.65
N ALA A 78 -19.12 6.14 -11.77
CA ALA A 78 -18.38 6.56 -10.58
C ALA A 78 -18.05 5.39 -9.65
N GLY A 79 -18.98 4.45 -9.48
CA GLY A 79 -18.76 3.25 -8.67
C GLY A 79 -17.69 2.32 -9.24
N GLU A 80 -17.54 2.24 -10.56
CA GLU A 80 -16.42 1.49 -11.17
C GLU A 80 -15.09 2.21 -10.94
N VAL A 81 -15.05 3.54 -11.09
CA VAL A 81 -13.85 4.33 -10.80
C VAL A 81 -13.42 4.18 -9.34
N PHE A 82 -14.36 4.19 -8.40
CA PHE A 82 -14.08 3.92 -7.00
C PHE A 82 -13.44 2.53 -6.80
N ARG A 83 -14.04 1.46 -7.36
CA ARG A 83 -13.48 0.09 -7.29
C ARG A 83 -12.09 -0.01 -7.92
N ASP A 84 -11.87 0.63 -9.06
CA ASP A 84 -10.57 0.66 -9.74
C ASP A 84 -9.50 1.34 -8.88
N ILE A 85 -9.87 2.39 -8.13
CA ILE A 85 -8.97 3.03 -7.16
C ILE A 85 -8.62 2.07 -6.02
N ILE A 86 -9.61 1.38 -5.43
CA ILE A 86 -9.35 0.40 -4.36
C ILE A 86 -8.41 -0.72 -4.85
N SER A 87 -8.71 -1.31 -6.01
CA SER A 87 -7.87 -2.33 -6.64
C SER A 87 -6.45 -1.83 -6.92
N THR A 88 -6.31 -0.56 -7.30
CA THR A 88 -5.00 0.08 -7.49
C THR A 88 -4.22 0.18 -6.18
N LEU A 89 -4.88 0.57 -5.08
CA LEU A 89 -4.26 0.63 -3.76
C LEU A 89 -3.81 -0.77 -3.30
N GLU A 90 -4.66 -1.78 -3.44
CA GLU A 90 -4.34 -3.18 -3.13
C GLU A 90 -3.16 -3.70 -3.95
N THR A 91 -3.10 -3.35 -5.24
CA THR A 91 -1.99 -3.72 -6.13
C THR A 91 -0.66 -3.11 -5.67
N ILE A 92 -0.66 -1.83 -5.27
CA ILE A 92 0.52 -1.17 -4.73
C ILE A 92 0.95 -1.84 -3.41
N VAL A 93 0.02 -2.05 -2.47
CA VAL A 93 0.33 -2.61 -1.15
C VAL A 93 0.83 -4.06 -1.24
N SER A 94 0.20 -4.89 -2.06
CA SER A 94 0.60 -6.29 -2.27
C SER A 94 1.97 -6.44 -2.95
N SER A 95 2.42 -5.40 -3.65
CA SER A 95 3.74 -5.34 -4.28
C SER A 95 4.86 -4.90 -3.33
N VAL A 96 4.54 -4.48 -2.11
CA VAL A 96 5.52 -4.03 -1.10
C VAL A 96 5.60 -5.05 0.03
N ALA A 97 6.82 -5.38 0.42
CA ALA A 97 7.12 -6.28 1.53
C ALA A 97 8.04 -5.62 2.57
N PRO A 98 8.14 -6.16 3.80
CA PRO A 98 9.06 -5.65 4.83
C PRO A 98 10.52 -5.52 4.37
N HIS A 99 10.95 -6.41 3.49
CA HIS A 99 12.33 -6.49 2.98
C HIS A 99 12.49 -5.85 1.59
N SER A 100 11.44 -5.26 1.01
CA SER A 100 11.56 -4.47 -0.21
C SER A 100 12.52 -3.30 0.01
N SER A 101 13.14 -2.83 -1.07
CA SER A 101 14.03 -1.68 -1.01
C SER A 101 13.32 -0.42 -0.47
N PHE A 102 14.09 0.45 0.19
CA PHE A 102 13.56 1.76 0.60
C PHE A 102 12.99 2.55 -0.58
N SER A 103 13.59 2.44 -1.77
CA SER A 103 13.09 3.11 -2.98
C SER A 103 11.69 2.62 -3.36
N THR A 104 11.45 1.31 -3.28
CA THR A 104 10.14 0.69 -3.55
C THR A 104 9.10 1.18 -2.54
N LYS A 105 9.41 1.12 -1.23
CA LYS A 105 8.51 1.59 -0.17
C LYS A 105 8.19 3.08 -0.30
N ARG A 106 9.21 3.90 -0.63
CA ARG A 106 9.06 5.34 -0.87
C ARG A 106 8.18 5.63 -2.09
N SER A 107 8.41 4.94 -3.22
CA SER A 107 7.59 5.13 -4.44
C SER A 107 6.13 4.75 -4.18
N ALA A 108 5.90 3.63 -3.47
CA ALA A 108 4.56 3.20 -3.08
C ALA A 108 3.85 4.26 -2.23
N LEU A 109 4.47 4.70 -1.13
CA LEU A 109 3.87 5.68 -0.22
C LEU A 109 3.62 7.03 -0.92
N ALA A 110 4.54 7.49 -1.76
CA ALA A 110 4.37 8.70 -2.55
C ALA A 110 3.24 8.59 -3.56
N THR A 111 3.10 7.45 -4.22
CA THR A 111 2.00 7.19 -5.17
C THR A 111 0.65 7.16 -4.47
N VAL A 112 0.53 6.45 -3.34
CA VAL A 112 -0.72 6.43 -2.55
C VAL A 112 -1.08 7.85 -2.08
N ARG A 113 -0.11 8.63 -1.57
CA ARG A 113 -0.33 10.05 -1.20
C ARG A 113 -0.79 10.91 -2.39
N LYS A 114 -0.28 10.66 -3.60
CA LYS A 114 -0.73 11.34 -4.82
C LYS A 114 -2.16 10.96 -5.21
N ILE A 115 -2.51 9.67 -5.11
CA ILE A 115 -3.88 9.18 -5.33
C ILE A 115 -4.86 9.88 -4.39
N GLY A 116 -4.57 9.93 -3.09
CA GLY A 116 -5.40 10.60 -2.10
C GLY A 116 -5.58 12.09 -2.41
N LYS A 117 -4.50 12.78 -2.80
CA LYS A 117 -4.58 14.18 -3.22
C LYS A 117 -5.41 14.34 -4.50
N GLY A 118 -5.35 13.39 -5.43
CA GLY A 118 -6.19 13.35 -6.62
C GLY A 118 -7.67 13.27 -6.28
N ILE A 119 -8.04 12.36 -5.38
CA ILE A 119 -9.43 12.19 -4.91
C ILE A 119 -9.97 13.51 -4.32
N LEU A 120 -9.21 14.15 -3.44
CA LEU A 120 -9.64 15.37 -2.73
C LEU A 120 -9.67 16.63 -3.59
N LEU A 121 -8.77 16.77 -4.56
CA LEU A 121 -8.67 17.99 -5.39
C LEU A 121 -9.44 17.89 -6.71
N SER A 122 -9.95 16.71 -7.07
CA SER A 122 -10.75 16.54 -8.27
C SER A 122 -12.17 17.07 -8.10
N HIS A 123 -12.76 17.52 -9.21
CA HIS A 123 -14.09 18.10 -9.24
C HIS A 123 -14.91 17.53 -10.39
N GLY A 124 -16.24 17.47 -10.21
CA GLY A 124 -17.18 16.92 -11.19
C GLY A 124 -18.00 15.77 -10.61
N CYS A 125 -18.84 15.15 -11.45
CA CYS A 125 -19.76 14.10 -11.02
C CYS A 125 -19.02 12.88 -10.44
N ILE A 126 -18.04 12.33 -11.17
CA ILE A 126 -17.30 11.13 -10.72
C ILE A 126 -16.52 11.41 -9.42
N PRO A 127 -15.66 12.45 -9.33
CA PRO A 127 -14.94 12.72 -8.09
C PRO A 127 -15.86 12.93 -6.88
N HIS A 128 -17.00 13.59 -7.09
CA HIS A 128 -17.98 13.84 -6.02
C HIS A 128 -18.58 12.55 -5.47
N GLU A 129 -18.97 11.61 -6.34
CA GLU A 129 -19.49 10.31 -5.88
C GLU A 129 -18.38 9.44 -5.29
N VAL A 130 -17.18 9.43 -5.87
CA VAL A 130 -16.01 8.71 -5.30
C VAL A 130 -15.69 9.22 -3.89
N LEU A 131 -15.73 10.54 -3.66
CA LEU A 131 -15.53 11.12 -2.33
C LEU A 131 -16.55 10.61 -1.30
N LYS A 132 -17.82 10.47 -1.69
CA LYS A 132 -18.86 9.91 -0.80
C LYS A 132 -18.60 8.44 -0.48
N ASP A 133 -18.21 7.65 -1.47
CA ASP A 133 -17.90 6.23 -1.25
C ASP A 133 -16.74 6.07 -0.24
N PHE A 134 -15.74 6.96 -0.30
CA PHE A 134 -14.65 7.01 0.67
C PHE A 134 -15.03 7.46 2.10
N GLN A 135 -16.25 7.94 2.34
CA GLN A 135 -16.73 8.22 3.71
C GLN A 135 -16.98 6.96 4.54
N TYR A 136 -17.15 5.82 3.87
CA TYR A 136 -17.44 4.53 4.50
C TYR A 136 -16.34 3.49 4.25
N GLU A 137 -15.22 3.89 3.66
CA GLU A 137 -14.14 3.00 3.23
C GLU A 137 -12.79 3.44 3.80
N SER A 138 -12.07 2.50 4.43
CA SER A 138 -10.78 2.76 5.10
C SER A 138 -9.55 2.30 4.32
N SER A 139 -9.74 1.65 3.16
CA SER A 139 -8.67 1.08 2.34
C SER A 139 -7.54 2.06 2.01
N PHE A 140 -7.82 3.36 1.94
CA PHE A 140 -6.80 4.37 1.70
C PHE A 140 -5.83 4.51 2.89
N GLU A 141 -6.33 4.85 4.08
CA GLU A 141 -5.50 4.97 5.28
C GLU A 141 -4.87 3.64 5.69
N ASP A 142 -5.57 2.52 5.45
CA ASP A 142 -5.04 1.18 5.70
C ASP A 142 -3.86 0.89 4.79
N SER A 143 -3.91 1.31 3.53
CA SER A 143 -2.78 1.20 2.59
C SER A 143 -1.57 2.00 3.05
N VAL A 144 -1.78 3.24 3.48
CA VAL A 144 -0.72 4.10 4.02
C VAL A 144 -0.10 3.48 5.27
N ALA A 145 -0.92 3.09 6.23
CA ALA A 145 -0.50 2.45 7.48
C ALA A 145 0.29 1.17 7.21
N LYS A 146 -0.18 0.35 6.25
CA LYS A 146 0.48 -0.91 5.90
C LYS A 146 1.86 -0.69 5.32
N ILE A 147 2.03 0.24 4.38
CA ILE A 147 3.34 0.56 3.80
C ILE A 147 4.30 1.09 4.88
N ILE A 148 3.82 1.95 5.78
CA ILE A 148 4.62 2.46 6.90
C ILE A 148 5.03 1.33 7.86
N SER A 149 4.15 0.35 8.11
CA SER A 149 4.45 -0.82 8.95
C SER A 149 5.58 -1.69 8.39
N TYR A 150 5.83 -1.63 7.09
CA TYR A 150 6.95 -2.32 6.43
C TYR A 150 8.25 -1.52 6.45
N MET A 151 8.21 -0.25 6.86
CA MET A 151 9.41 0.56 7.05
C MET A 151 10.03 0.28 8.42
N THR A 152 11.34 0.03 8.42
CA THR A 152 12.16 0.07 9.63
C THR A 152 12.21 1.49 10.19
N GLU A 153 12.62 1.63 11.45
CA GLU A 153 12.78 2.96 12.07
C GLU A 153 13.75 3.86 11.29
N ALA A 154 14.88 3.32 10.83
CA ALA A 154 15.83 4.05 10.01
C ALA A 154 15.23 4.50 8.66
N GLU A 155 14.39 3.67 8.04
CA GLU A 155 13.67 4.06 6.82
C GLU A 155 12.62 5.14 7.09
N ARG A 156 11.93 5.10 8.23
CA ARG A 156 10.97 6.15 8.62
C ARG A 156 11.67 7.50 8.86
N VAL A 157 12.81 7.50 9.55
CA VAL A 157 13.66 8.71 9.70
C VAL A 157 14.07 9.24 8.33
N LYS A 158 14.61 8.36 7.48
CA LYS A 158 15.00 8.73 6.11
C LYS A 158 13.83 9.27 5.28
N MET A 159 12.62 8.76 5.49
CA MET A 159 11.40 9.23 4.82
C MET A 159 10.91 10.57 5.39
N SER A 160 11.07 10.81 6.69
CA SER A 160 10.75 12.09 7.33
C SER A 160 11.67 13.23 6.88
N GLU A 161 12.91 12.89 6.50
CA GLU A 161 13.89 13.82 5.95
C GLU A 161 13.87 13.87 4.41
N ALA A 162 13.05 13.04 3.76
CA ALA A 162 13.03 12.93 2.30
C ALA A 162 12.59 14.25 1.64
N ASP A 163 13.27 14.58 0.54
CA ASP A 163 13.05 15.81 -0.22
C ASP A 163 13.14 17.06 0.67
N ASP A 164 14.14 17.11 1.55
CA ASP A 164 14.34 18.19 2.52
C ASP A 164 13.11 18.45 3.43
N GLY A 165 12.39 17.37 3.77
CA GLY A 165 11.17 17.42 4.57
C GLY A 165 9.89 17.74 3.79
N GLU A 166 9.95 17.81 2.46
CA GLU A 166 8.80 18.08 1.61
C GLU A 166 7.78 16.92 1.62
N PHE A 167 8.24 15.67 1.75
CA PHE A 167 7.33 14.53 1.81
C PHE A 167 6.35 14.59 3.00
N PRO A 168 6.80 14.68 4.27
CA PRO A 168 5.89 14.79 5.40
C PRO A 168 5.06 16.07 5.37
N ALA A 169 5.57 17.17 4.79
CA ALA A 169 4.77 18.38 4.57
C ALA A 169 3.59 18.11 3.62
N LYS A 170 3.80 17.38 2.51
CA LYS A 170 2.74 16.97 1.59
C LYS A 170 1.76 15.98 2.22
N LEU A 171 2.21 15.13 3.14
CA LEU A 171 1.32 14.22 3.86
C LEU A 171 0.47 14.96 4.90
N ARG A 172 1.03 15.95 5.61
CA ARG A 172 0.27 16.88 6.48
C ARG A 172 -0.77 17.67 5.72
N GLU A 173 -0.40 18.21 4.55
CA GLU A 173 -1.35 18.88 3.66
C GLU A 173 -2.52 17.96 3.31
N LEU A 174 -2.23 16.68 3.02
CA LEU A 174 -3.26 15.70 2.70
C LEU A 174 -4.20 15.43 3.89
N VAL A 175 -3.67 15.32 5.11
CA VAL A 175 -4.48 15.18 6.34
C VAL A 175 -5.41 16.38 6.51
N ALA A 176 -4.88 17.61 6.40
CA ALA A 176 -5.69 18.82 6.54
C ALA A 176 -6.79 18.93 5.46
N LEU A 177 -6.50 18.47 4.23
CA LEU A 177 -7.51 18.42 3.17
C LEU A 177 -8.60 17.38 3.47
N SER A 178 -8.23 16.22 4.01
CA SER A 178 -9.19 15.14 4.24
C SER A 178 -10.16 15.42 5.39
N GLU A 179 -9.74 16.21 6.39
CA GLU A 179 -10.61 16.71 7.46
C GLU A 179 -11.83 17.49 6.93
N GLY A 180 -11.65 18.28 5.86
CA GLY A 180 -12.73 19.04 5.24
C GLY A 180 -13.79 18.18 4.55
N HIS A 181 -13.50 16.89 4.33
CA HIS A 181 -14.38 15.93 3.65
C HIS A 181 -14.83 14.77 4.56
N GLU A 182 -14.35 14.72 5.81
CA GLU A 182 -14.57 13.63 6.76
C GLU A 182 -14.15 12.24 6.22
N ILE A 183 -13.09 12.20 5.39
CA ILE A 183 -12.52 10.96 4.85
C ILE A 183 -11.06 10.77 5.29
N PHE A 184 -10.54 9.56 5.13
CA PHE A 184 -9.15 9.19 5.49
C PHE A 184 -8.80 9.47 6.96
N VAL A 185 -9.74 9.19 7.87
CA VAL A 185 -9.64 9.56 9.30
C VAL A 185 -8.39 8.96 9.96
N GLY A 186 -7.96 7.77 9.54
CA GLY A 186 -6.74 7.12 10.05
C GLY A 186 -5.42 7.71 9.55
N LEU A 187 -5.44 8.67 8.63
CA LEU A 187 -4.23 9.20 7.99
C LEU A 187 -3.35 9.99 8.98
N ALA A 188 -3.96 10.73 9.90
CA ALA A 188 -3.23 11.48 10.94
C ALA A 188 -2.39 10.54 11.83
N LYS A 189 -2.94 9.38 12.20
CA LYS A 189 -2.22 8.35 12.95
C LYS A 189 -1.04 7.78 12.16
N SER A 190 -1.25 7.49 10.87
CA SER A 190 -0.18 7.03 9.99
C SER A 190 0.97 8.04 9.89
N LEU A 191 0.65 9.33 9.79
CA LEU A 191 1.66 10.39 9.81
C LEU A 191 2.43 10.42 11.14
N ALA A 192 1.75 10.35 12.29
CA ALA A 192 2.42 10.33 13.59
C ALA A 192 3.42 9.16 13.69
N ILE A 193 3.02 7.96 13.26
CA ILE A 193 3.91 6.78 13.22
C ILE A 193 5.11 7.01 12.31
N LEU A 194 4.91 7.62 11.13
CA LEU A 194 6.00 7.96 10.21
C LEU A 194 6.99 8.95 10.84
N MET A 195 6.50 9.92 11.60
CA MET A 195 7.29 10.93 12.29
C MET A 195 7.97 10.41 13.58
N GLY A 196 7.66 9.19 14.02
CA GLY A 196 8.16 8.65 15.28
C GLY A 196 7.47 9.24 16.52
N GLU A 197 6.33 9.91 16.33
CA GLU A 197 5.50 10.43 17.40
C GLU A 197 4.71 9.25 17.99
N SER A 198 4.90 8.97 19.28
CA SER A 198 4.14 7.92 19.98
C SER A 198 2.69 8.35 20.17
N ASP A 199 1.72 7.41 20.08
CA ASP A 199 0.29 7.60 20.41
C ASP A 199 0.18 8.30 21.80
N GLY A 200 0.14 9.64 21.84
CA GLY A 200 0.25 10.37 23.10
C GLY A 200 0.49 11.88 23.03
N GLN A 201 0.73 12.47 21.86
CA GLN A 201 0.75 13.93 21.70
C GLN A 201 0.02 14.33 20.42
N VAL A 202 -1.30 14.49 20.53
CA VAL A 202 -2.11 15.35 19.66
C VAL A 202 -2.63 16.47 20.55
#